data_AF-A0A7Y2CMW7-F1
#
_entry.id   AF-A0A7Y2CMW7-F1
#
_cell.length_a   1.000
_cell.length_b   1.000
_cell.length_c   1.000
_cell.angle_alpha   90.00
_cell.angle_beta   90.00
_cell.angle_gamma   90.00
#
_symmetry.space_group_name_H-M   'P 1'
#
loop_
_entity.id
_entity.type
_entity.pdbx_description
1 polymer ?
#
loop_
_entity_poly.entity_id
_entity_poly.type
_entity_poly.pdbx_seq_one_letter_code
_entity_poly.pdbx_strand_id
1 'polypeptide(L)'
;MFVKFADDNSPGDPVVDYRKWPLYDDPARLPESAPFFLSPSPDAPFVDSTLTAYFFEQSNGRMVLFGNVYPRTIVSSGPEADYHRPRGGYGALATEVIHRLDDVGLDFSEYDFNKDGRVDHIFLIIRNDTEKMSGRITWTGASCLDARCANGPPVGKYIEPLRVDNVLVDWNLSGSILFNRVPGNIIPHYWLIRMMAHEIGHDFWARFFIHVPAITTNDVPAESNYRPPTNVLGYVLMAGAGGGRDARGDETISAWERSLLGWIDCPVLSSSESGVRLRDLYTSGDCRRIQIGEPKRERTLFLSNRQRIGAFDRIRRGGNDGRFDMGLLRTTGLLVGLSDRNRYEVLPADNSLELALDNASYAGDLFGPGSRSQLTPWTRPTSNGYSERRPASGGSWAAIDNIRSDADDPEVMLFDFVEDFRTRPIIREDSWMAAESANQEIDAPLVITDGATLTVSTELTLDGRVRVDPGAVLHISRNATLNLGPRSTLSLDEGSELRIDGRLNVAGVVTPRAGSTVVRGRTGRVEARITR
;
A
#
# COMPACT_ATOMS: atom_id res chain seq x y z
N MET A 1 -4.98 1.60 28.31
CA MET A 1 -4.96 0.83 29.58
C MET A 1 -4.20 -0.46 29.37
N PHE A 2 -3.39 -0.88 30.34
CA PHE A 2 -2.66 -2.16 30.29
C PHE A 2 -3.21 -3.12 31.33
N VAL A 3 -3.44 -4.37 30.93
CA VAL A 3 -4.16 -5.36 31.74
C VAL A 3 -3.37 -6.66 31.77
N LYS A 4 -3.30 -7.30 32.93
CA LYS A 4 -2.83 -8.68 33.08
C LYS A 4 -3.86 -9.51 33.84
N PHE A 5 -3.89 -10.80 33.58
CA PHE A 5 -4.73 -11.71 34.36
C PHE A 5 -4.16 -11.96 35.76
N ALA A 6 -5.03 -12.34 36.71
CA ALA A 6 -4.63 -12.64 38.09
C ALA A 6 -3.59 -13.77 38.16
N ASP A 7 -3.74 -14.76 37.28
CA ASP A 7 -2.86 -15.93 37.15
C ASP A 7 -1.70 -15.74 36.16
N ASP A 8 -1.59 -14.57 35.50
CA ASP A 8 -0.39 -14.20 34.74
C ASP A 8 0.77 -13.89 35.70
N ASN A 9 1.48 -14.97 36.02
CA ASN A 9 2.74 -15.02 36.76
C ASN A 9 3.93 -15.16 35.82
N SER A 10 3.75 -14.93 34.51
CA SER A 10 4.84 -15.09 33.56
C SER A 10 5.96 -14.10 33.90
N PRO A 11 7.22 -14.57 34.05
CA PRO A 11 8.27 -13.75 34.61
C PRO A 11 8.55 -12.49 33.78
N GLY A 12 8.19 -12.44 32.49
CA GLY A 12 8.74 -11.44 31.57
C GLY A 12 9.92 -12.06 30.80
N ASP A 13 10.65 -11.29 30.01
CA ASP A 13 11.87 -11.74 29.35
C ASP A 13 13.07 -10.90 29.78
N PRO A 14 14.21 -11.51 30.17
CA PRO A 14 15.38 -10.77 30.66
C PRO A 14 16.16 -10.14 29.52
N VAL A 15 15.99 -10.67 28.32
CA VAL A 15 16.46 -9.99 27.12
C VAL A 15 15.37 -9.00 26.79
N VAL A 16 15.71 -7.71 26.65
CA VAL A 16 14.90 -6.72 25.89
C VAL A 16 14.93 -7.11 24.41
N ASP A 17 14.69 -8.39 24.13
CA ASP A 17 14.31 -8.87 22.84
C ASP A 17 12.90 -8.33 22.69
N TYR A 18 12.70 -7.64 21.59
CA TYR A 18 11.49 -7.00 21.06
C TYR A 18 10.31 -7.96 20.90
N ARG A 19 10.22 -8.99 21.75
CA ARG A 19 9.37 -10.16 21.67
C ARG A 19 8.55 -10.44 22.94
N LYS A 20 8.78 -9.77 24.08
CA LYS A 20 8.02 -10.00 25.31
C LYS A 20 7.85 -8.75 26.18
N TRP A 21 6.81 -8.76 27.02
CA TRP A 21 6.66 -7.78 28.11
C TRP A 21 7.92 -7.77 28.98
N PRO A 22 8.47 -6.60 29.36
CA PRO A 22 9.69 -6.53 30.15
C PRO A 22 9.56 -7.27 31.48
N LEU A 23 10.62 -7.93 31.94
CA LEU A 23 10.70 -8.37 33.34
C LEU A 23 10.64 -7.15 34.24
N TYR A 24 9.63 -7.09 35.09
CA TYR A 24 9.59 -6.16 36.20
C TYR A 24 9.37 -6.95 37.48
N ASP A 25 10.15 -6.63 38.51
CA ASP A 25 9.96 -7.14 39.86
C ASP A 25 8.58 -6.73 40.43
N ASP A 26 8.05 -5.59 39.95
CA ASP A 26 6.69 -5.14 40.20
C ASP A 26 5.77 -5.48 39.02
N PRO A 27 4.81 -6.42 39.18
CA PRO A 27 3.87 -6.76 38.13
C PRO A 27 2.85 -5.64 37.82
N ALA A 28 2.78 -4.58 38.64
CA ALA A 28 2.01 -3.37 38.37
C ALA A 28 2.80 -2.33 37.55
N ARG A 29 4.10 -2.52 37.32
CA ARG A 29 4.93 -1.60 36.52
C ARG A 29 4.56 -1.70 35.05
N LEU A 30 4.40 -0.53 34.43
CA LEU A 30 4.20 -0.39 33.00
C LEU A 30 5.51 -0.58 32.23
N PRO A 31 5.46 -0.95 30.94
CA PRO A 31 6.58 -0.85 30.03
C PRO A 31 7.13 0.58 30.00
N GLU A 32 8.45 0.75 29.90
CA GLU A 32 9.06 2.10 29.85
C GLU A 32 8.57 2.95 28.68
N SER A 33 8.14 2.31 27.59
CA SER A 33 7.53 3.00 26.44
C SER A 33 6.08 3.44 26.67
N ALA A 34 5.37 2.88 27.65
CA ALA A 34 3.93 3.08 27.82
C ALA A 34 3.52 4.54 27.99
N PRO A 35 4.19 5.38 28.80
CA PRO A 35 3.84 6.80 28.92
C PRO A 35 3.99 7.60 27.62
N PHE A 36 4.68 7.04 26.62
CA PHE A 36 4.94 7.68 25.33
C PHE A 36 4.00 7.22 24.23
N PHE A 37 2.95 6.46 24.52
CA PHE A 37 2.03 5.98 23.47
C PHE A 37 1.08 7.07 22.97
N LEU A 38 0.68 7.98 23.85
CA LEU A 38 -0.23 9.09 23.55
C LEU A 38 0.30 10.37 24.18
N SER A 39 0.13 11.49 23.49
CA SER A 39 0.24 12.80 24.10
C SER A 39 -0.98 13.06 24.99
N PRO A 40 -0.82 13.56 26.22
CA PRO A 40 -1.95 13.97 27.05
C PRO A 40 -2.61 15.28 26.58
N SER A 41 -1.97 16.00 25.64
CA SER A 41 -2.46 17.25 25.07
C SER A 41 -2.65 17.12 23.55
N PRO A 42 -3.66 17.79 22.97
CA PRO A 42 -3.82 17.91 21.53
C PRO A 42 -2.82 18.89 20.88
N ASP A 43 -1.96 19.57 21.65
CA ASP A 43 -1.05 20.59 21.16
C ASP A 43 0.31 20.00 20.75
N ALA A 44 0.77 20.34 19.54
CA ALA A 44 2.10 19.99 19.02
C ALA A 44 3.22 20.81 19.72
N PRO A 45 4.49 20.33 19.73
CA PRO A 45 5.01 19.14 19.05
C PRO A 45 4.73 17.83 19.80
N PHE A 46 4.55 16.75 19.04
CA PHE A 46 4.39 15.40 19.56
C PHE A 46 5.71 14.62 19.45
N VAL A 47 5.89 13.62 20.30
CA VAL A 47 7.04 12.70 20.19
C VAL A 47 6.80 11.75 19.01
N ASP A 48 7.72 11.73 18.04
CA ASP A 48 7.72 10.97 16.77
C ASP A 48 7.35 9.49 16.83
N SER A 49 7.27 8.91 18.02
CA SER A 49 6.96 7.50 18.21
C SER A 49 5.56 7.25 18.77
N THR A 50 4.85 8.30 19.21
CA THR A 50 3.50 8.23 19.77
C THR A 50 2.44 7.94 18.70
N LEU A 51 1.31 7.32 19.07
CA LEU A 51 0.11 7.24 18.23
C LEU A 51 -0.46 8.63 17.90
N THR A 52 -0.24 9.61 18.77
CA THR A 52 -0.59 11.01 18.50
C THR A 52 0.19 11.57 17.31
N ALA A 53 1.52 11.44 17.34
CA ALA A 53 2.38 11.84 16.22
C ALA A 53 2.01 11.09 14.94
N TYR A 54 1.72 9.79 15.06
CA TYR A 54 1.27 8.98 13.95
C TYR A 54 0.06 9.59 13.24
N PHE A 55 -1.06 9.77 13.92
CA PHE A 55 -2.26 10.32 13.27
C PHE A 55 -2.09 11.79 12.86
N PHE A 56 -1.32 12.58 13.62
CA PHE A 56 -1.02 13.96 13.24
C PHE A 56 -0.26 14.03 11.91
N GLU A 57 0.83 13.28 11.77
CA GLU A 57 1.62 13.21 10.54
C GLU A 57 0.82 12.59 9.39
N GLN A 58 0.19 11.44 9.63
CA GLN A 58 -0.57 10.73 8.60
C GLN A 58 -1.82 11.50 8.16
N SER A 59 -2.36 12.42 8.95
CA SER A 59 -3.48 13.29 8.54
C SER A 59 -3.05 14.66 8.03
N ASN A 60 -1.75 14.96 7.98
CA ASN A 60 -1.20 16.30 7.72
C ASN A 60 -1.84 17.36 8.64
N GLY A 61 -1.90 17.06 9.93
CA GLY A 61 -2.44 17.93 10.98
C GLY A 61 -3.96 18.03 11.06
N ARG A 62 -4.72 17.29 10.24
CA ARG A 62 -6.20 17.33 10.25
C ARG A 62 -6.84 16.54 11.37
N MET A 63 -6.09 15.62 11.97
CA MET A 63 -6.53 14.77 13.06
C MET A 63 -5.44 14.71 14.12
N VAL A 64 -5.84 14.88 15.38
CA VAL A 64 -4.99 14.65 16.54
C VAL A 64 -5.70 13.63 17.42
N LEU A 65 -5.05 12.49 17.65
CA LEU A 65 -5.49 11.53 18.65
C LEU A 65 -4.66 11.75 19.92
N PHE A 66 -5.29 12.18 21.01
CA PHE A 66 -4.61 12.45 22.28
C PHE A 66 -5.34 11.75 23.42
N GLY A 67 -4.69 11.61 24.57
CA GLY A 67 -5.25 10.95 25.72
C GLY A 67 -4.18 10.47 26.68
N ASN A 68 -4.61 9.70 27.69
CA ASN A 68 -3.76 9.29 28.78
C ASN A 68 -3.51 7.79 28.80
N VAL A 69 -2.36 7.40 29.34
CA VAL A 69 -2.07 6.02 29.70
C VAL A 69 -2.22 5.88 31.21
N TYR A 70 -3.18 5.04 31.63
CA TYR A 70 -3.37 4.75 33.05
C TYR A 70 -2.04 4.24 33.66
N PRO A 71 -1.53 4.85 34.76
CA PRO A 71 -0.11 4.77 35.13
C PRO A 71 0.34 3.45 35.74
N ARG A 72 -0.54 2.43 35.80
CA ARG A 72 -0.25 1.12 36.37
C ARG A 72 -0.90 0.01 35.54
N THR A 73 -0.27 -1.17 35.54
CA THR A 73 -0.91 -2.37 35.01
C THR A 73 -2.09 -2.76 35.90
N ILE A 74 -3.26 -2.98 35.29
CA ILE A 74 -4.48 -3.41 35.96
C ILE A 74 -4.47 -4.94 36.04
N VAL A 75 -4.69 -5.48 37.23
CA VAL A 75 -4.72 -6.93 37.46
C VAL A 75 -6.16 -7.37 37.55
N SER A 76 -6.62 -8.29 36.71
CA SER A 76 -7.97 -8.81 36.80
C SER A 76 -8.25 -9.48 38.15
N SER A 77 -9.52 -9.60 38.52
CA SER A 77 -9.97 -10.21 39.77
C SER A 77 -9.89 -11.73 39.72
N GLY A 78 -10.18 -12.32 38.57
CA GLY A 78 -10.12 -13.76 38.30
C GLY A 78 -8.92 -14.16 37.43
N PRO A 79 -8.65 -15.48 37.32
CA PRO A 79 -7.73 -16.02 36.33
C PRO A 79 -8.22 -15.78 34.90
N GLU A 80 -7.31 -15.88 33.94
CA GLU A 80 -7.55 -15.73 32.50
C GLU A 80 -8.79 -16.51 32.01
N ALA A 81 -8.93 -17.76 32.46
CA ALA A 81 -10.02 -18.66 32.04
C ALA A 81 -11.44 -18.13 32.37
N ASP A 82 -11.59 -17.18 33.29
CA ASP A 82 -12.89 -16.59 33.61
C ASP A 82 -13.33 -15.54 32.57
N TYR A 83 -12.39 -14.99 31.81
CA TYR A 83 -12.63 -14.00 30.75
C TYR A 83 -12.62 -14.62 29.35
N HIS A 84 -12.49 -15.94 29.25
CA HIS A 84 -12.62 -16.66 27.99
C HIS A 84 -14.06 -17.14 27.76
N ARG A 85 -14.39 -17.41 26.49
CA ARG A 85 -15.73 -17.94 26.15
C ARG A 85 -15.86 -19.37 26.69
N PRO A 86 -17.02 -19.75 27.27
CA PRO A 86 -18.30 -19.03 27.27
C PRO A 86 -18.59 -18.19 28.53
N ARG A 87 -17.63 -18.01 29.45
CA ARG A 87 -17.88 -17.51 30.83
C ARG A 87 -18.08 -16.01 30.98
N GLY A 88 -17.93 -15.24 29.91
CA GLY A 88 -18.10 -13.79 29.91
C GLY A 88 -17.38 -13.12 28.74
N GLY A 89 -16.31 -13.76 28.24
CA GLY A 89 -15.49 -13.19 27.18
C GLY A 89 -14.77 -11.91 27.63
N TYR A 90 -14.07 -11.27 26.70
CA TYR A 90 -13.35 -10.04 27.01
C TYR A 90 -14.24 -8.86 27.39
N GLY A 91 -15.55 -8.89 27.07
CA GLY A 91 -16.48 -7.87 27.54
C GLY A 91 -16.61 -7.87 29.07
N ALA A 92 -16.49 -9.04 29.73
CA ALA A 92 -16.46 -9.13 31.18
C ALA A 92 -15.18 -8.51 31.76
N LEU A 93 -14.04 -8.70 31.07
CA LEU A 93 -12.77 -8.08 31.45
C LEU A 93 -12.84 -6.55 31.31
N ALA A 94 -13.35 -6.05 30.17
CA ALA A 94 -13.52 -4.63 29.94
C ALA A 94 -14.44 -3.99 30.98
N THR A 95 -15.57 -4.63 31.29
CA THR A 95 -16.51 -4.17 32.33
C THR A 95 -15.82 -4.08 33.69
N GLU A 96 -15.10 -5.11 34.11
CA GLU A 96 -14.38 -5.11 35.39
C GLU A 96 -13.33 -4.00 35.44
N VAL A 97 -12.54 -3.86 34.37
CA VAL A 97 -11.49 -2.84 34.28
C VAL A 97 -12.08 -1.44 34.38
N ILE A 98 -13.18 -1.16 33.68
CA ILE A 98 -13.83 0.16 33.70
C ILE A 98 -14.39 0.46 35.09
N HIS A 99 -15.17 -0.45 35.68
CA HIS A 99 -15.71 -0.27 37.04
C HIS A 99 -14.62 -0.02 38.06
N ARG A 100 -13.52 -0.78 37.98
CA ARG A 100 -12.41 -0.63 38.92
C ARG A 100 -11.72 0.74 38.79
N LEU A 101 -11.66 1.29 37.58
CA LEU A 101 -11.08 2.61 37.35
C LEU A 101 -12.02 3.72 37.81
N ASP A 102 -13.32 3.58 37.56
CA ASP A 102 -14.39 4.44 38.07
C ASP A 102 -14.38 4.47 39.62
N ASP A 103 -14.30 3.30 40.26
CA ASP A 103 -14.22 3.16 41.73
C ASP A 103 -13.01 3.87 42.37
N VAL A 104 -11.91 4.06 41.61
CA VAL A 104 -10.72 4.81 42.08
C VAL A 104 -10.71 6.27 41.60
N GLY A 105 -11.80 6.73 40.99
CA GLY A 105 -12.03 8.12 40.63
C GLY A 105 -11.48 8.53 39.26
N LEU A 106 -11.28 7.59 38.32
CA LEU A 106 -11.03 7.96 36.93
C LEU A 106 -12.35 8.43 36.29
N ASP A 107 -12.42 9.70 35.91
CA ASP A 107 -13.58 10.28 35.23
C ASP A 107 -13.56 9.91 33.73
N PHE A 108 -14.47 9.04 33.31
CA PHE A 108 -14.60 8.63 31.91
C PHE A 108 -15.20 9.73 31.00
N SER A 109 -15.88 10.73 31.57
CA SER A 109 -16.44 11.83 30.80
C SER A 109 -15.36 12.75 30.20
N GLU A 110 -14.14 12.71 30.73
CA GLU A 110 -12.98 13.40 30.15
C GLU A 110 -12.59 12.87 28.76
N TYR A 111 -13.01 11.64 28.42
CA TYR A 111 -12.73 10.97 27.14
C TYR A 111 -13.90 11.05 26.15
N ASP A 112 -14.89 11.90 26.41
CA ASP A 112 -15.95 12.32 25.47
C ASP A 112 -15.64 13.74 24.99
N PHE A 113 -14.61 13.88 24.15
CA PHE A 113 -14.10 15.20 23.74
C PHE A 113 -15.12 15.94 22.87
N ASN A 114 -15.86 15.20 22.04
CA ASN A 114 -16.85 15.77 21.12
C ASN A 114 -18.21 16.06 21.79
N LYS A 115 -18.42 15.59 23.05
CA LYS A 115 -19.62 15.75 23.88
C LYS A 115 -20.87 15.09 23.28
N ASP A 116 -20.70 13.96 22.63
CA ASP A 116 -21.82 13.17 22.07
C ASP A 116 -22.46 12.21 23.10
N GLY A 117 -21.93 12.19 24.32
CA GLY A 117 -22.39 11.36 25.42
C GLY A 117 -21.77 9.97 25.41
N ARG A 118 -20.67 9.77 24.69
CA ARG A 118 -19.96 8.49 24.55
C ARG A 118 -18.45 8.70 24.73
N VAL A 119 -17.79 7.73 25.35
CA VAL A 119 -16.32 7.69 25.34
C VAL A 119 -15.83 7.49 23.92
N ASP A 120 -14.94 8.38 23.45
CA ASP A 120 -14.39 8.41 22.11
C ASP A 120 -13.65 7.10 21.78
N HIS A 121 -12.65 6.72 22.58
CA HIS A 121 -11.93 5.46 22.38
C HIS A 121 -11.11 5.00 23.61
N ILE A 122 -11.15 3.70 23.91
CA ILE A 122 -10.35 3.04 24.94
C ILE A 122 -9.48 1.95 24.29
N PHE A 123 -8.17 1.97 24.54
CA PHE A 123 -7.32 0.82 24.24
C PHE A 123 -7.14 -0.07 25.47
N LEU A 124 -7.52 -1.33 25.39
CA LEU A 124 -7.24 -2.37 26.40
C LEU A 124 -6.12 -3.29 25.89
N ILE A 125 -4.92 -3.14 26.44
CA ILE A 125 -3.73 -3.89 26.04
C ILE A 125 -3.51 -5.04 27.03
N ILE A 126 -3.81 -6.26 26.61
CA ILE A 126 -3.71 -7.49 27.41
C ILE A 126 -2.27 -8.03 27.32
N ARG A 127 -1.61 -8.16 28.47
CA ARG A 127 -0.19 -8.54 28.58
C ARG A 127 0.13 -9.92 28.01
N ASN A 128 -0.71 -10.90 28.32
CA ASN A 128 -0.54 -12.31 27.96
C ASN A 128 -1.92 -12.97 27.87
N ASP A 129 -2.14 -13.81 26.86
CA ASP A 129 -3.36 -14.59 26.69
C ASP A 129 -3.03 -15.95 26.05
N THR A 130 -3.28 -17.03 26.79
CA THR A 130 -3.04 -18.42 26.39
C THR A 130 -3.96 -18.91 25.27
N GLU A 131 -5.18 -18.39 25.11
CA GLU A 131 -6.01 -18.72 23.94
C GLU A 131 -5.42 -18.14 22.66
N LYS A 132 -4.85 -16.94 22.74
CA LYS A 132 -4.07 -16.37 21.65
C LYS A 132 -2.80 -17.16 21.38
N MET A 133 -2.02 -17.47 22.41
CA MET A 133 -0.75 -18.21 22.27
C MET A 133 -0.93 -19.66 21.78
N SER A 134 -2.06 -20.29 22.10
CA SER A 134 -2.43 -21.62 21.60
C SER A 134 -3.01 -21.62 20.20
N GLY A 135 -3.18 -20.44 19.57
CA GLY A 135 -3.73 -20.29 18.23
C GLY A 135 -5.25 -20.44 18.14
N ARG A 136 -5.97 -20.51 19.28
CA ARG A 136 -7.44 -20.50 19.29
C ARG A 136 -7.99 -19.14 18.85
N ILE A 137 -7.27 -18.07 19.16
CA ILE A 137 -7.53 -16.73 18.65
C ILE A 137 -6.50 -16.41 17.55
N THR A 138 -6.97 -16.15 16.34
CA THR A 138 -6.10 -15.91 15.19
C THR A 138 -5.74 -14.44 15.00
N TRP A 139 -6.58 -13.52 15.50
CA TRP A 139 -6.37 -12.07 15.43
C TRP A 139 -5.44 -11.54 16.54
N THR A 140 -4.84 -10.38 16.28
CA THR A 140 -3.85 -9.68 17.10
C THR A 140 -4.49 -8.58 17.95
N GLY A 141 -5.55 -7.97 17.44
CA GLY A 141 -6.42 -7.06 18.13
C GLY A 141 -7.83 -7.12 17.54
N ALA A 142 -8.73 -6.35 18.15
CA ALA A 142 -10.09 -6.17 17.71
C ALA A 142 -10.54 -4.74 18.05
N SER A 143 -11.15 -4.06 17.09
CA SER A 143 -11.80 -2.75 17.29
C SER A 143 -13.16 -2.84 17.98
N CYS A 144 -13.19 -3.64 19.04
CA CYS A 144 -14.30 -3.71 19.96
C CYS A 144 -13.78 -4.21 21.31
N LEU A 145 -14.22 -3.56 22.39
CA LEU A 145 -13.80 -3.83 23.75
C LEU A 145 -14.23 -5.21 24.27
N ASP A 146 -15.17 -5.88 23.59
CA ASP A 146 -15.63 -7.22 23.95
C ASP A 146 -15.13 -8.34 23.02
N ALA A 147 -14.34 -7.96 22.00
CA ALA A 147 -13.86 -8.82 20.93
C ALA A 147 -14.94 -9.62 20.17
N ARG A 148 -16.22 -9.21 20.20
CA ARG A 148 -17.32 -9.87 19.47
C ARG A 148 -17.27 -9.56 17.97
N CYS A 149 -16.72 -8.41 17.58
CA CYS A 149 -16.48 -8.03 16.19
C CYS A 149 -15.46 -8.94 15.47
N ALA A 150 -14.58 -9.63 16.19
CA ALA A 150 -13.45 -10.36 15.62
C ALA A 150 -13.74 -11.81 15.16
N ASN A 151 -14.91 -12.03 14.53
CA ASN A 151 -15.38 -13.32 13.98
C ASN A 151 -15.45 -14.50 14.98
N GLY A 152 -16.65 -14.69 15.52
CA GLY A 152 -17.10 -15.96 16.12
C GLY A 152 -18.56 -15.80 16.53
N PRO A 153 -19.40 -16.85 16.47
CA PRO A 153 -20.78 -16.75 16.96
C PRO A 153 -20.77 -16.21 18.40
N PRO A 154 -21.74 -15.37 18.80
CA PRO A 154 -21.83 -14.92 20.17
C PRO A 154 -22.02 -16.15 21.07
N VAL A 155 -20.97 -16.54 21.79
CA VAL A 155 -21.05 -17.58 22.82
C VAL A 155 -20.91 -16.89 24.16
N GLY A 156 -22.05 -16.63 24.79
CA GLY A 156 -22.15 -15.90 26.05
C GLY A 156 -23.34 -14.95 26.07
N LYS A 157 -23.72 -14.50 27.27
CA LYS A 157 -24.77 -13.48 27.43
C LYS A 157 -24.26 -12.16 26.84
N TYR A 158 -25.12 -11.45 26.10
CA TYR A 158 -24.80 -10.10 25.67
C TYR A 158 -24.56 -9.23 26.92
N ILE A 159 -23.36 -8.66 27.03
CA ILE A 159 -23.07 -7.64 28.03
C ILE A 159 -23.53 -6.32 27.43
N GLU A 160 -24.47 -5.67 28.11
CA GLU A 160 -24.97 -4.34 27.74
C GLU A 160 -23.84 -3.31 27.80
N PRO A 161 -23.83 -2.31 26.90
CA PRO A 161 -22.95 -1.15 27.02
C PRO A 161 -23.01 -0.54 28.42
N LEU A 162 -21.88 -0.05 28.91
CA LEU A 162 -21.76 0.45 30.27
C LEU A 162 -22.01 1.97 30.31
N ARG A 163 -22.70 2.45 31.33
CA ARG A 163 -22.78 3.88 31.64
C ARG A 163 -21.99 4.18 32.91
N VAL A 164 -20.99 5.04 32.77
CA VAL A 164 -20.13 5.58 33.84
C VAL A 164 -19.99 7.07 33.60
N ASP A 165 -19.92 7.88 34.67
CA ASP A 165 -19.72 9.34 34.58
C ASP A 165 -20.64 10.08 33.58
N ASN A 166 -21.88 9.62 33.45
CA ASN A 166 -22.89 10.11 32.49
C ASN A 166 -22.57 9.90 31.00
N VAL A 167 -21.49 9.20 30.66
CA VAL A 167 -21.13 8.81 29.29
C VAL A 167 -21.40 7.32 29.06
N LEU A 168 -21.56 6.96 27.79
CA LEU A 168 -21.70 5.57 27.34
C LEU A 168 -20.33 5.03 26.93
N VAL A 169 -19.95 3.86 27.45
CA VAL A 169 -18.87 3.04 26.89
C VAL A 169 -19.53 1.97 26.02
N ASP A 170 -19.48 2.18 24.71
CA ASP A 170 -20.04 1.25 23.73
C ASP A 170 -18.99 0.22 23.30
N TRP A 171 -19.34 -1.05 23.39
CA TRP A 171 -18.39 -2.12 23.11
C TRP A 171 -17.87 -2.17 21.67
N ASN A 172 -18.62 -1.64 20.69
CA ASN A 172 -18.23 -1.65 19.28
C ASN A 172 -17.70 -0.30 18.77
N LEU A 173 -17.80 0.76 19.58
CA LEU A 173 -17.56 2.14 19.12
C LEU A 173 -16.73 2.97 20.10
N SER A 174 -16.43 2.44 21.29
CA SER A 174 -15.66 3.15 22.32
C SER A 174 -14.34 2.45 22.65
N GLY A 175 -13.83 1.57 21.80
CA GLY A 175 -12.49 1.04 22.03
C GLY A 175 -12.09 -0.26 21.34
N SER A 176 -10.83 -0.61 21.56
CA SER A 176 -10.14 -1.76 20.99
C SER A 176 -9.48 -2.62 22.06
N ILE A 177 -9.44 -3.93 21.83
CA ILE A 177 -8.60 -4.87 22.56
C ILE A 177 -7.38 -5.24 21.74
N LEU A 178 -6.23 -5.30 22.39
CA LEU A 178 -4.94 -5.63 21.79
C LEU A 178 -4.27 -6.70 22.62
N PHE A 179 -3.75 -7.76 21.98
CA PHE A 179 -2.91 -8.74 22.66
C PHE A 179 -1.44 -8.40 22.46
N ASN A 180 -0.73 -8.28 23.57
CA ASN A 180 0.73 -8.23 23.58
C ASN A 180 1.32 -9.66 23.42
N ARG A 181 2.59 -9.75 23.01
CA ARG A 181 3.35 -11.01 22.77
C ARG A 181 2.92 -11.83 21.55
N VAL A 182 2.16 -11.26 20.63
CA VAL A 182 1.85 -11.91 19.35
C VAL A 182 2.89 -11.48 18.31
N PRO A 183 3.36 -12.34 17.38
CA PRO A 183 4.23 -11.92 16.29
C PRO A 183 3.63 -10.73 15.51
N GLY A 184 4.23 -9.54 15.64
CA GLY A 184 3.72 -8.27 15.08
C GLY A 184 3.04 -7.34 16.10
N ASN A 185 2.72 -7.82 17.31
CA ASN A 185 2.24 -7.02 18.45
C ASN A 185 3.18 -7.18 19.62
N ILE A 186 4.40 -6.71 19.41
CA ILE A 186 5.38 -6.78 20.46
C ILE A 186 5.94 -5.40 20.71
N ILE A 187 6.17 -5.08 21.97
CA ILE A 187 6.90 -3.89 22.37
C ILE A 187 8.33 -4.10 21.85
N PRO A 188 8.64 -3.44 20.73
CA PRO A 188 8.93 -2.02 20.68
C PRO A 188 7.70 -1.17 20.38
N HIS A 189 7.74 0.04 20.92
CA HIS A 189 6.73 1.10 20.82
C HIS A 189 5.99 1.12 19.45
N TYR A 190 6.72 1.06 18.34
CA TYR A 190 6.19 1.26 16.99
C TYR A 190 5.18 0.20 16.52
N TRP A 191 5.40 -1.10 16.79
CA TRP A 191 4.44 -2.13 16.37
C TRP A 191 3.13 -2.06 17.13
N LEU A 192 3.20 -1.70 18.40
CA LEU A 192 2.00 -1.48 19.19
C LEU A 192 1.29 -0.22 18.74
N ILE A 193 2.00 0.87 18.41
CA ILE A 193 1.38 2.06 17.79
C ILE A 193 0.70 1.70 16.48
N ARG A 194 1.37 0.96 15.60
CA ARG A 194 0.80 0.51 14.33
C ARG A 194 -0.45 -0.33 14.53
N MET A 195 -0.42 -1.28 15.46
CA MET A 195 -1.60 -2.10 15.74
C MET A 195 -2.72 -1.25 16.37
N MET A 196 -2.40 -0.34 17.29
CA MET A 196 -3.38 0.61 17.81
C MET A 196 -3.99 1.46 16.69
N ALA A 197 -3.17 1.93 15.75
CA ALA A 197 -3.61 2.67 14.56
C ALA A 197 -4.51 1.82 13.65
N HIS A 198 -4.18 0.54 13.45
CA HIS A 198 -4.99 -0.41 12.69
C HIS A 198 -6.35 -0.63 13.34
N GLU A 199 -6.37 -0.92 14.64
CA GLU A 199 -7.62 -1.22 15.35
C GLU A 199 -8.54 0.02 15.42
N ILE A 200 -8.02 1.20 15.77
CA ILE A 200 -8.84 2.43 15.70
C ILE A 200 -9.19 2.82 14.26
N GLY A 201 -8.41 2.35 13.28
CA GLY A 201 -8.74 2.51 11.87
C GLY A 201 -10.06 1.83 11.49
N HIS A 202 -10.43 0.73 12.13
CA HIS A 202 -11.76 0.16 11.92
C HIS A 202 -12.89 1.14 12.26
N ASP A 203 -12.70 2.09 13.17
CA ASP A 203 -13.68 3.16 13.46
C ASP A 203 -13.73 4.18 12.32
N PHE A 204 -12.57 4.59 11.80
CA PHE A 204 -12.49 5.62 10.75
C PHE A 204 -12.96 5.12 9.38
N TRP A 205 -12.59 3.89 9.02
CA TRP A 205 -12.89 3.32 7.71
C TRP A 205 -14.12 2.42 7.69
N ALA A 206 -14.84 2.23 8.81
CA ALA A 206 -16.00 1.34 8.95
C ALA A 206 -17.03 1.48 7.81
N ARG A 207 -17.26 2.73 7.36
CA ARG A 207 -18.23 3.05 6.29
C ARG A 207 -17.79 2.62 4.89
N PHE A 208 -16.51 2.32 4.70
CA PHE A 208 -15.90 1.96 3.41
C PHE A 208 -15.55 0.47 3.35
N PHE A 209 -14.93 -0.05 4.42
CA PHE A 209 -14.49 -1.44 4.53
C PHE A 209 -14.14 -1.78 5.97
N ILE A 210 -14.10 -3.08 6.27
CA ILE A 210 -13.53 -3.58 7.53
C ILE A 210 -12.03 -3.69 7.38
N HIS A 211 -11.59 -4.46 6.39
CA HIS A 211 -10.20 -4.52 5.96
C HIS A 211 -10.13 -4.30 4.45
N VAL A 212 -8.96 -3.90 3.97
CA VAL A 212 -8.65 -3.76 2.55
C VAL A 212 -8.29 -5.13 1.97
N PRO A 213 -9.15 -5.76 1.15
CA PRO A 213 -8.76 -6.92 0.35
C PRO A 213 -7.76 -6.57 -0.75
N ALA A 214 -6.88 -7.52 -1.07
CA ALA A 214 -6.04 -7.42 -2.25
C ALA A 214 -6.84 -7.59 -3.55
N ILE A 215 -6.35 -6.99 -4.63
CA ILE A 215 -6.82 -7.31 -5.98
C ILE A 215 -6.20 -8.65 -6.38
N THR A 216 -7.02 -9.70 -6.45
CA THR A 216 -6.56 -11.07 -6.76
C THR A 216 -6.82 -11.49 -8.21
N THR A 217 -7.52 -10.65 -8.97
CA THR A 217 -7.95 -10.92 -10.35
C THR A 217 -7.11 -10.06 -11.28
N ASN A 218 -5.90 -10.53 -11.53
CA ASN A 218 -4.88 -9.81 -12.26
C ASN A 218 -3.98 -10.85 -12.99
N ASP A 219 -3.42 -10.53 -14.16
CA ASP A 219 -2.65 -11.51 -14.97
C ASP A 219 -1.19 -11.68 -14.51
N VAL A 220 -0.77 -10.83 -13.60
CA VAL A 220 0.56 -10.81 -13.00
C VAL A 220 0.38 -10.49 -11.50
N PRO A 221 -0.02 -11.46 -10.68
CA PRO A 221 -0.12 -11.20 -9.25
C PRO A 221 1.27 -10.88 -8.77
N ALA A 222 1.40 -9.81 -7.97
CA ALA A 222 2.57 -9.59 -7.16
C ALA A 222 2.95 -10.92 -6.49
N GLU A 223 4.05 -11.55 -6.92
CA GLU A 223 4.45 -12.84 -6.38
C GLU A 223 4.91 -12.62 -4.94
N SER A 224 4.03 -12.90 -3.99
CA SER A 224 4.47 -12.98 -2.60
C SER A 224 5.51 -14.10 -2.53
N ASN A 225 6.69 -13.82 -1.99
CA ASN A 225 7.67 -14.87 -1.71
C ASN A 225 7.27 -15.78 -0.52
N TYR A 226 6.10 -15.56 0.07
CA TYR A 226 5.51 -16.44 1.08
C TYR A 226 5.23 -17.84 0.53
N ARG A 227 5.42 -18.85 1.40
CA ARG A 227 5.01 -20.22 1.14
C ARG A 227 4.01 -20.68 2.21
N PRO A 228 2.78 -21.10 1.83
CA PRO A 228 2.22 -21.06 0.48
C PRO A 228 2.00 -19.60 -0.02
N PRO A 229 1.95 -19.38 -1.34
CA PRO A 229 1.62 -18.07 -1.91
C PRO A 229 0.34 -17.51 -1.32
N THR A 230 0.34 -16.23 -0.97
CA THR A 230 -0.81 -15.55 -0.36
C THR A 230 -0.83 -14.12 -0.86
N ASN A 231 -2.01 -13.50 -1.01
CA ASN A 231 -2.04 -12.11 -1.45
C ASN A 231 -1.45 -11.26 -0.32
N VAL A 232 -0.61 -10.30 -0.65
CA VAL A 232 0.03 -9.42 0.32
C VAL A 232 -0.20 -7.97 -0.09
N LEU A 233 -0.39 -7.10 0.90
CA LEU A 233 -0.54 -5.66 0.68
C LEU A 233 0.53 -4.91 1.45
N GLY A 234 1.20 -4.00 0.75
CA GLY A 234 2.07 -2.97 1.34
C GLY A 234 1.51 -1.59 1.07
N TYR A 235 2.05 -0.60 1.76
CA TYR A 235 1.70 0.81 1.66
C TYR A 235 0.27 1.15 2.09
N VAL A 236 -0.32 0.35 2.98
CA VAL A 236 -1.69 0.50 3.51
C VAL A 236 -1.76 0.11 4.99
N LEU A 237 -2.55 0.84 5.78
CA LEU A 237 -2.73 0.55 7.20
C LEU A 237 -3.75 -0.58 7.43
N MET A 238 -4.86 -0.55 6.68
CA MET A 238 -6.02 -1.42 6.91
C MET A 238 -5.93 -2.77 6.18
N ALA A 239 -4.72 -3.23 5.86
CA ALA A 239 -4.50 -4.60 5.39
C ALA A 239 -4.66 -5.59 6.55
N GLY A 240 -5.61 -6.52 6.46
CA GLY A 240 -5.86 -7.56 7.48
C GLY A 240 -7.02 -8.46 7.09
N ALA A 241 -7.14 -9.64 7.72
CA ALA A 241 -8.13 -10.75 7.69
C ALA A 241 -9.08 -11.03 6.47
N GLY A 242 -9.33 -10.10 5.54
CA GLY A 242 -10.24 -10.18 4.40
C GLY A 242 -9.60 -10.54 3.05
N GLY A 243 -8.38 -11.11 3.04
CA GLY A 243 -7.79 -11.71 1.84
C GLY A 243 -6.39 -11.25 1.45
N GLY A 244 -5.82 -10.25 2.13
CA GLY A 244 -4.40 -9.87 2.05
C GLY A 244 -3.69 -10.10 3.38
N ARG A 245 -2.49 -10.70 3.36
CA ARG A 245 -1.55 -10.59 4.46
C ARG A 245 -0.87 -9.24 4.38
N ASP A 246 -0.85 -8.53 5.47
CA ASP A 246 -0.04 -7.34 5.60
C ASP A 246 1.46 -7.68 5.40
N ALA A 247 2.12 -6.95 4.50
CA ALA A 247 3.54 -7.10 4.18
C ALA A 247 4.46 -6.71 5.35
N ARG A 248 3.91 -6.17 6.45
CA ARG A 248 4.64 -5.66 7.63
C ARG A 248 5.68 -4.59 7.27
N GLY A 249 5.53 -4.02 6.09
CA GLY A 249 6.59 -3.36 5.36
C GLY A 249 6.61 -1.85 5.53
N ASP A 250 5.46 -1.28 5.85
CA ASP A 250 5.35 0.12 6.17
C ASP A 250 4.23 0.31 7.20
N GLU A 251 4.42 1.31 8.04
CA GLU A 251 3.51 1.61 9.13
C GLU A 251 2.41 2.57 8.69
N THR A 252 2.24 2.86 7.39
CA THR A 252 1.67 4.13 6.94
C THR A 252 0.32 4.01 6.23
N ILE A 253 -0.41 5.13 6.12
CA ILE A 253 -1.75 5.19 5.52
C ILE A 253 -1.63 5.61 4.05
N SER A 254 -2.14 4.79 3.14
CA SER A 254 -2.08 5.05 1.69
C SER A 254 -2.75 6.37 1.29
N ALA A 255 -2.35 6.94 0.15
CA ALA A 255 -3.04 8.10 -0.42
C ALA A 255 -4.55 7.83 -0.64
N TRP A 256 -4.92 6.59 -1.00
CA TRP A 256 -6.31 6.18 -1.14
C TRP A 256 -7.06 6.20 0.20
N GLU A 257 -6.55 5.56 1.25
CA GLU A 257 -7.15 5.56 2.59
C GLU A 257 -7.31 6.99 3.14
N ARG A 258 -6.29 7.84 2.95
CA ARG A 258 -6.33 9.27 3.34
C ARG A 258 -7.40 10.05 2.57
N SER A 259 -7.56 9.77 1.27
CA SER A 259 -8.58 10.42 0.45
C SER A 259 -10.01 10.05 0.88
N LEU A 260 -10.24 8.81 1.32
CA LEU A 260 -11.55 8.35 1.82
C LEU A 260 -11.97 9.07 3.10
N LEU A 261 -11.01 9.45 3.94
CA LEU A 261 -11.27 10.26 5.14
C LEU A 261 -11.32 11.77 4.85
N GLY A 262 -11.06 12.19 3.61
CA GLY A 262 -10.94 13.60 3.26
C GLY A 262 -9.74 14.29 3.91
N TRP A 263 -8.70 13.53 4.27
CA TRP A 263 -7.47 14.11 4.82
C TRP A 263 -6.59 14.74 3.74
N ILE A 264 -6.65 14.19 2.53
CA ILE A 264 -6.01 14.76 1.35
C ILE A 264 -7.01 14.83 0.21
N ASP A 265 -6.76 15.73 -0.73
CA ASP A 265 -7.44 15.76 -2.02
C ASP A 265 -6.46 15.27 -3.08
N CYS A 266 -6.90 14.30 -3.90
CA CYS A 266 -6.14 13.80 -5.04
C CYS A 266 -6.85 14.23 -6.32
N PRO A 267 -6.46 15.36 -6.93
CA PRO A 267 -7.02 15.82 -8.19
C PRO A 267 -6.88 14.77 -9.29
N VAL A 268 -7.91 14.65 -10.12
CA VAL A 268 -7.90 13.77 -11.30
C VAL A 268 -7.05 14.40 -12.38
N LEU A 269 -6.12 13.63 -12.95
CA LEU A 269 -5.44 13.98 -14.19
C LEU A 269 -6.33 13.55 -15.37
N SER A 270 -6.97 14.53 -16.01
CA SER A 270 -7.95 14.29 -17.08
C SER A 270 -7.49 14.74 -18.47
N SER A 271 -6.30 15.34 -18.57
CA SER A 271 -5.73 15.80 -19.84
C SER A 271 -4.22 15.71 -19.77
N SER A 272 -3.58 15.43 -20.90
CA SER A 272 -2.11 15.34 -20.98
C SER A 272 -1.42 16.58 -20.39
N GLU A 273 -0.46 16.37 -19.50
CA GLU A 273 0.24 17.41 -18.75
C GLU A 273 1.72 17.02 -18.60
N SER A 274 2.63 17.94 -18.90
CA SER A 274 4.07 17.71 -18.73
C SER A 274 4.56 18.31 -17.41
N GLY A 275 5.45 17.59 -16.72
CA GLY A 275 6.06 18.05 -15.48
C GLY A 275 5.08 18.14 -14.31
N VAL A 276 4.11 17.24 -14.22
CA VAL A 276 3.26 17.08 -13.05
C VAL A 276 4.14 16.91 -11.81
N ARG A 277 3.93 17.77 -10.81
CA ARG A 277 4.77 17.84 -9.60
C ARG A 277 4.08 17.15 -8.44
N LEU A 278 4.79 16.27 -7.73
CA LEU A 278 4.36 15.67 -6.48
C LEU A 278 5.42 15.83 -5.40
N ARG A 279 5.09 16.55 -4.32
CA ARG A 279 5.87 16.55 -3.08
C ARG A 279 5.58 15.30 -2.25
N ASP A 280 6.38 15.08 -1.21
CA ASP A 280 6.22 13.95 -0.29
C ASP A 280 4.80 13.87 0.29
N LEU A 281 4.21 12.68 0.24
CA LEU A 281 2.83 12.42 0.63
C LEU A 281 2.54 12.87 2.07
N TYR A 282 3.43 12.61 3.03
CA TYR A 282 3.13 12.81 4.44
C TYR A 282 3.34 14.24 4.90
N THR A 283 4.31 14.94 4.32
CA THR A 283 4.58 16.33 4.66
C THR A 283 3.71 17.32 3.90
N SER A 284 3.26 16.99 2.68
CA SER A 284 2.49 17.91 1.84
C SER A 284 1.03 17.49 1.61
N GLY A 285 0.74 16.19 1.67
CA GLY A 285 -0.53 15.65 1.21
C GLY A 285 -0.69 15.61 -0.32
N ASP A 286 0.36 15.93 -1.09
CA ASP A 286 0.29 15.94 -2.55
C ASP A 286 0.07 14.52 -3.11
N CYS A 287 -1.00 14.38 -3.90
CA CYS A 287 -1.30 13.18 -4.66
C CYS A 287 -2.01 13.53 -5.97
N ARG A 288 -2.05 12.59 -6.91
CA ARG A 288 -2.89 12.65 -8.11
C ARG A 288 -3.66 11.35 -8.27
N ARG A 289 -4.74 11.39 -9.04
CA ARG A 289 -5.43 10.16 -9.44
C ARG A 289 -5.68 10.08 -10.94
N ILE A 290 -5.64 8.86 -11.47
CA ILE A 290 -5.99 8.56 -12.85
C ILE A 290 -7.15 7.58 -12.83
N GLN A 291 -8.27 7.95 -13.46
CA GLN A 291 -9.39 7.04 -13.64
C GLN A 291 -9.06 6.03 -14.75
N ILE A 292 -9.18 4.73 -14.46
CA ILE A 292 -8.98 3.66 -15.42
C ILE A 292 -10.31 2.93 -15.65
N GLY A 293 -10.65 2.69 -16.92
CA GLY A 293 -11.78 1.85 -17.31
C GLY A 293 -13.12 2.59 -17.37
N GLU A 294 -14.18 1.84 -17.65
CA GLU A 294 -15.53 2.40 -17.75
C GLU A 294 -16.03 2.91 -16.37
N PRO A 295 -16.87 3.97 -16.33
CA PRO A 295 -17.42 4.52 -15.09
C PRO A 295 -18.10 3.50 -14.15
N LYS A 296 -18.52 2.34 -14.65
CA LYS A 296 -19.17 1.27 -13.87
C LYS A 296 -18.19 0.40 -13.06
N ARG A 297 -16.90 0.44 -13.39
CA ARG A 297 -15.81 -0.17 -12.61
C ARG A 297 -14.86 0.96 -12.23
N GLU A 298 -15.06 1.51 -11.03
CA GLU A 298 -14.34 2.68 -10.49
C GLU A 298 -12.86 2.34 -10.17
N ARG A 299 -12.10 1.82 -11.14
CA ARG A 299 -10.68 1.57 -10.97
C ARG A 299 -9.92 2.87 -11.06
N THR A 300 -9.06 3.12 -10.09
CA THR A 300 -8.35 4.40 -9.98
C THR A 300 -6.92 4.14 -9.56
N LEU A 301 -5.96 4.72 -10.30
CA LEU A 301 -4.58 4.83 -9.80
C LEU A 301 -4.48 6.03 -8.87
N PHE A 302 -3.87 5.82 -7.73
CA PHE A 302 -3.39 6.86 -6.83
C PHE A 302 -1.89 6.99 -7.00
N LEU A 303 -1.45 8.21 -7.28
CA LEU A 303 -0.06 8.57 -7.48
C LEU A 303 0.39 9.41 -6.29
N SER A 304 1.44 8.96 -5.62
CA SER A 304 1.99 9.65 -4.45
C SER A 304 3.51 9.54 -4.42
N ASN A 305 4.18 10.61 -4.03
CA ASN A 305 5.63 10.59 -3.85
C ASN A 305 5.98 10.20 -2.42
N ARG A 306 6.95 9.29 -2.24
CA ARG A 306 7.44 8.82 -0.94
C ARG A 306 8.91 9.18 -0.82
N GLN A 307 9.21 10.09 0.10
CA GLN A 307 10.58 10.54 0.38
C GLN A 307 11.18 9.89 1.62
N ARG A 308 10.38 9.17 2.42
CA ARG A 308 10.87 8.47 3.62
C ARG A 308 11.58 9.41 4.58
N ILE A 309 10.97 10.57 4.77
CA ILE A 309 11.49 11.63 5.63
C ILE A 309 10.85 11.64 7.02
N GLY A 310 9.60 11.16 7.15
CA GLY A 310 8.90 11.03 8.43
C GLY A 310 9.40 9.84 9.27
N ALA A 311 9.19 9.91 10.59
CA ALA A 311 9.64 8.86 11.51
C ALA A 311 9.04 7.50 11.16
N PHE A 312 7.72 7.43 10.99
CA PHE A 312 7.00 6.19 10.63
C PHE A 312 7.28 5.71 9.20
N ASP A 313 7.68 6.61 8.29
CA ASP A 313 8.05 6.26 6.91
C ASP A 313 9.51 5.75 6.79
N ARG A 314 10.33 5.93 7.83
CA ARG A 314 11.74 5.48 7.87
C ARG A 314 11.92 4.11 8.52
N ILE A 315 10.93 3.60 9.24
CA ILE A 315 11.08 2.37 10.03
C ILE A 315 11.16 1.16 9.09
N ARG A 316 12.20 0.34 9.28
CA ARG A 316 12.40 -0.92 8.58
C ARG A 316 12.59 -2.06 9.57
N ARG A 317 11.93 -3.20 9.31
CA ARG A 317 12.30 -4.48 9.94
C ARG A 317 13.61 -5.00 9.34
N GLY A 318 14.66 -5.05 10.16
CA GLY A 318 15.93 -5.66 9.82
C GLY A 318 15.91 -7.16 10.06
N GLY A 319 16.06 -7.94 8.99
CA GLY A 319 16.43 -9.36 9.05
C GLY A 319 15.46 -10.31 9.76
N ASN A 320 15.90 -11.58 9.81
CA ASN A 320 15.23 -12.65 10.55
C ASN A 320 15.36 -12.52 12.08
N ASP A 321 16.27 -11.68 12.57
CA ASP A 321 16.48 -11.47 14.00
C ASP A 321 15.51 -10.44 14.60
N GLY A 322 14.71 -9.77 13.76
CA GLY A 322 13.68 -8.83 14.18
C GLY A 322 14.23 -7.53 14.75
N ARG A 323 15.50 -7.21 14.49
CA ARG A 323 16.10 -5.93 14.88
C ARG A 323 15.63 -4.84 13.93
N PHE A 324 15.45 -3.62 14.43
CA PHE A 324 15.14 -2.47 13.57
C PHE A 324 16.43 -1.74 13.27
N ASP A 325 16.69 -1.54 12.00
CA ASP A 325 17.68 -0.56 11.57
C ASP A 325 16.92 0.73 11.27
N MET A 326 17.19 1.77 12.07
CA MET A 326 16.89 3.16 11.71
C MET A 326 17.86 3.57 10.59
N GLY A 327 17.72 2.93 9.42
CA GLY A 327 18.44 3.24 8.21
C GLY A 327 17.51 3.90 7.21
N LEU A 328 18.04 4.73 6.33
CA LEU A 328 17.30 5.17 5.15
C LEU A 328 16.90 3.93 4.37
N LEU A 329 15.61 3.62 4.35
CA LEU A 329 15.01 2.79 3.32
C LEU A 329 15.48 3.35 1.97
N ARG A 330 16.18 2.51 1.19
CA ARG A 330 17.06 3.00 0.11
C ARG A 330 16.32 3.65 -1.06
N THR A 331 15.03 3.39 -1.20
CA THR A 331 14.24 3.80 -2.38
C THR A 331 13.25 4.90 -2.01
N THR A 332 13.43 6.09 -2.57
CA THR A 332 12.42 7.14 -2.66
C THR A 332 11.83 7.15 -4.08
N GLY A 333 10.66 7.74 -4.26
CA GLY A 333 10.09 7.89 -5.59
C GLY A 333 8.57 7.86 -5.63
N LEU A 334 8.06 7.67 -6.84
CA LEU A 334 6.64 7.62 -7.11
C LEU A 334 6.08 6.23 -6.77
N LEU A 335 5.15 6.19 -5.82
CA LEU A 335 4.31 5.04 -5.49
C LEU A 335 3.03 5.10 -6.33
N VAL A 336 2.67 3.97 -6.93
CA VAL A 336 1.43 3.81 -7.70
C VAL A 336 0.54 2.77 -7.02
N GLY A 337 -0.57 3.23 -6.45
CA GLY A 337 -1.60 2.38 -5.86
C GLY A 337 -2.78 2.19 -6.80
N LEU A 338 -3.20 0.96 -7.06
CA LEU A 338 -4.41 0.62 -7.80
C LEU A 338 -5.56 0.33 -6.83
N SER A 339 -6.61 1.13 -6.89
CA SER A 339 -7.87 0.85 -6.18
C SER A 339 -8.93 0.27 -7.13
N ASP A 340 -9.71 -0.68 -6.64
CA ASP A 340 -10.93 -1.21 -7.31
C ASP A 340 -12.03 -1.35 -6.25
N ARG A 341 -12.88 -0.32 -6.12
CA ARG A 341 -13.87 -0.17 -5.05
C ARG A 341 -13.22 -0.15 -3.66
N ASN A 342 -13.33 -1.25 -2.93
CA ASN A 342 -12.74 -1.44 -1.60
C ASN A 342 -11.48 -2.32 -1.63
N ARG A 343 -11.00 -2.71 -2.81
CA ARG A 343 -9.77 -3.47 -3.00
C ARG A 343 -8.61 -2.55 -3.35
N TYR A 344 -7.41 -2.97 -2.99
CA TYR A 344 -6.19 -2.23 -3.28
C TYR A 344 -5.06 -3.15 -3.75
N GLU A 345 -4.12 -2.60 -4.49
CA GLU A 345 -2.86 -3.21 -4.91
C GLU A 345 -1.80 -2.12 -5.16
N VAL A 346 -0.52 -2.47 -5.07
CA VAL A 346 0.59 -1.59 -5.47
C VAL A 346 1.13 -2.09 -6.80
N LEU A 347 1.42 -1.17 -7.72
CA LEU A 347 2.08 -1.47 -9.00
C LEU A 347 3.58 -1.12 -8.85
N PRO A 348 4.47 -2.08 -8.54
CA PRO A 348 5.91 -1.89 -8.40
C PRO A 348 6.53 -1.63 -9.78
N ALA A 349 7.52 -0.74 -9.84
CA ALA A 349 8.15 -0.29 -11.08
C ALA A 349 8.82 -1.43 -11.86
N ASP A 350 9.32 -2.46 -11.19
CA ASP A 350 9.98 -3.62 -11.80
C ASP A 350 9.05 -4.82 -12.03
N ASN A 351 7.74 -4.62 -11.83
CA ASN A 351 6.71 -5.66 -11.95
C ASN A 351 6.86 -6.83 -10.95
N SER A 352 7.73 -6.69 -9.95
CA SER A 352 8.03 -7.68 -8.93
C SER A 352 7.89 -7.05 -7.55
N LEU A 353 6.78 -7.33 -6.87
CA LEU A 353 6.63 -6.88 -5.49
C LEU A 353 7.51 -7.78 -4.59
N GLU A 354 8.68 -7.30 -4.16
CA GLU A 354 9.57 -8.07 -3.29
C GLU A 354 9.06 -8.05 -1.84
N LEU A 355 8.10 -8.92 -1.55
CA LEU A 355 7.33 -8.94 -0.29
C LEU A 355 7.99 -9.70 0.87
N ALA A 356 9.32 -9.84 0.84
CA ALA A 356 10.07 -10.53 1.87
C ALA A 356 10.03 -9.76 3.20
N LEU A 357 9.23 -10.27 4.14
CA LEU A 357 9.16 -9.85 5.56
C LEU A 357 10.50 -9.57 6.23
N ASP A 358 11.54 -10.27 5.76
CA ASP A 358 12.84 -10.32 6.42
C ASP A 358 13.89 -9.48 5.68
N ASN A 359 13.57 -8.97 4.48
CA ASN A 359 14.51 -8.18 3.67
C ASN A 359 14.03 -6.81 3.24
N ALA A 360 12.74 -6.45 3.37
CA ALA A 360 12.21 -5.08 3.17
C ALA A 360 12.98 -4.28 2.09
N SER A 361 13.30 -4.95 0.98
CA SER A 361 14.06 -4.40 -0.13
C SER A 361 13.02 -3.94 -1.13
N TYR A 362 12.46 -2.76 -0.86
CA TYR A 362 11.61 -2.00 -1.78
C TYR A 362 12.37 -1.52 -3.02
N ALA A 363 13.47 -2.18 -3.39
CA ALA A 363 14.30 -1.84 -4.53
C ALA A 363 13.60 -2.39 -5.79
N GLY A 364 12.55 -1.71 -6.21
CA GLY A 364 11.65 -2.15 -7.28
C GLY A 364 10.23 -1.62 -7.12
N ASP A 365 9.79 -1.41 -5.88
CA ASP A 365 8.40 -1.03 -5.57
C ASP A 365 8.03 0.43 -5.90
N LEU A 366 9.01 1.31 -6.02
CA LEU A 366 8.81 2.73 -6.35
C LEU A 366 9.44 3.05 -7.70
N PHE A 367 8.77 3.90 -8.47
CA PHE A 367 9.35 4.49 -9.69
C PHE A 367 10.28 5.64 -9.26
N GLY A 368 11.57 5.33 -9.14
CA GLY A 368 12.58 6.24 -8.61
C GLY A 368 13.22 7.17 -9.66
N PRO A 369 13.85 8.27 -9.23
CA PRO A 369 14.62 9.15 -10.11
C PRO A 369 15.74 8.39 -10.84
N GLY A 370 15.82 8.55 -12.16
CA GLY A 370 16.86 7.92 -12.99
C GLY A 370 16.59 6.46 -13.35
N SER A 371 15.46 5.88 -12.94
CA SER A 371 14.98 4.65 -13.56
C SER A 371 14.45 4.95 -14.97
N ARG A 372 14.54 3.98 -15.88
CA ARG A 372 13.91 4.06 -17.20
C ARG A 372 12.42 3.72 -17.16
N SER A 373 11.88 3.49 -15.97
CA SER A 373 10.58 2.86 -15.78
C SER A 373 9.45 3.76 -16.27
N GLN A 374 8.50 3.17 -16.97
CA GLN A 374 7.29 3.84 -17.44
C GLN A 374 6.07 3.03 -17.01
N LEU A 375 4.96 3.72 -16.75
CA LEU A 375 3.67 3.06 -16.57
C LEU A 375 2.78 3.40 -17.75
N THR A 376 2.78 2.55 -18.75
CA THR A 376 2.02 2.73 -20.00
C THR A 376 1.03 1.59 -20.19
N PRO A 377 0.12 1.66 -21.19
CA PRO A 377 -0.69 0.51 -21.58
C PRO A 377 0.12 -0.69 -22.13
N TRP A 378 1.44 -0.55 -22.35
CA TRP A 378 2.30 -1.52 -23.04
C TRP A 378 3.49 -2.03 -22.19
N THR A 379 3.68 -1.52 -20.98
CA THR A 379 4.77 -1.90 -20.05
C THR A 379 4.27 -2.86 -18.98
N ARG A 380 5.15 -3.56 -18.26
CA ARG A 380 4.82 -4.37 -17.07
C ARG A 380 5.52 -3.70 -15.89
N PRO A 381 4.81 -3.20 -14.87
CA PRO A 381 3.34 -3.14 -14.78
C PRO A 381 2.73 -2.21 -15.84
N THR A 382 1.43 -2.41 -16.16
CA THR A 382 0.71 -1.56 -17.11
C THR A 382 -0.15 -0.52 -16.38
N SER A 383 -0.44 0.59 -17.05
CA SER A 383 -1.37 1.63 -16.53
C SER A 383 -2.83 1.17 -16.42
N ASN A 384 -3.21 0.03 -16.98
CA ASN A 384 -4.51 -0.60 -16.73
C ASN A 384 -4.49 -1.53 -15.51
N GLY A 385 -3.37 -1.57 -14.79
CA GLY A 385 -3.04 -2.55 -13.76
C GLY A 385 -2.44 -3.83 -14.36
N TYR A 386 -2.30 -4.85 -13.53
CA TYR A 386 -1.99 -6.22 -13.97
C TYR A 386 -3.24 -6.83 -14.62
N SER A 387 -3.61 -6.39 -15.82
CA SER A 387 -4.90 -6.77 -16.41
C SER A 387 -4.96 -8.23 -16.85
N GLU A 388 -5.86 -9.03 -16.26
CA GLU A 388 -6.42 -10.24 -16.88
C GLU A 388 -6.82 -9.95 -18.34
N ARG A 389 -6.01 -10.38 -19.31
CA ARG A 389 -6.35 -10.52 -20.75
C ARG A 389 -7.28 -9.44 -21.35
N ARG A 390 -6.68 -8.62 -22.23
CA ARG A 390 -7.32 -7.76 -23.24
C ARG A 390 -8.26 -6.68 -22.67
N PRO A 391 -7.88 -5.39 -22.70
CA PRO A 391 -8.86 -4.36 -22.96
C PRO A 391 -9.42 -4.65 -24.34
N ALA A 392 -10.58 -5.30 -24.40
CA ALA A 392 -11.41 -5.25 -25.59
C ALA A 392 -11.80 -3.78 -25.79
N SER A 393 -11.05 -3.04 -26.61
CA SER A 393 -11.34 -1.68 -27.13
C SER A 393 -11.77 -0.56 -26.15
N GLY A 394 -11.83 -0.80 -24.84
CA GLY A 394 -12.42 0.11 -23.85
C GLY A 394 -11.60 0.30 -22.56
N GLY A 395 -10.32 -0.07 -22.56
CA GLY A 395 -9.39 0.28 -21.49
C GLY A 395 -8.91 1.72 -21.58
N SER A 396 -8.34 2.23 -20.49
CA SER A 396 -7.68 3.54 -20.51
C SER A 396 -6.38 3.44 -21.30
N TRP A 397 -6.07 4.49 -22.05
CA TRP A 397 -4.79 4.66 -22.73
C TRP A 397 -3.87 5.63 -21.99
N ALA A 398 -4.21 5.95 -20.74
CA ALA A 398 -3.41 6.80 -19.89
C ALA A 398 -2.00 6.23 -19.69
N ALA A 399 -1.00 7.09 -19.62
CA ALA A 399 0.37 6.72 -19.30
C ALA A 399 1.02 7.74 -18.35
N ILE A 400 1.95 7.23 -17.55
CA ILE A 400 2.88 8.01 -16.74
C ILE A 400 4.26 7.78 -17.33
N ASP A 401 4.90 8.87 -17.69
CA ASP A 401 6.14 8.89 -18.44
C ASP A 401 7.14 9.88 -17.82
N ASN A 402 8.41 9.79 -18.22
CA ASN A 402 9.46 10.75 -17.88
C ASN A 402 9.55 11.01 -16.37
N ILE A 403 9.45 9.95 -15.58
CA ILE A 403 9.50 10.00 -14.12
C ILE A 403 10.92 10.36 -13.69
N ARG A 404 11.06 11.43 -12.91
CA ARG A 404 12.36 12.01 -12.53
C ARG A 404 12.25 12.82 -11.24
N SER A 405 13.37 13.10 -10.60
CA SER A 405 13.42 14.13 -9.56
C SER A 405 13.38 15.52 -10.19
N ASP A 406 12.87 16.50 -9.45
CA ASP A 406 13.13 17.89 -9.79
C ASP A 406 14.62 18.21 -9.62
N ALA A 407 15.16 18.99 -10.55
CA ALA A 407 16.56 19.43 -10.51
C ALA A 407 16.80 20.45 -9.39
N ASP A 408 15.78 21.26 -9.07
CA ASP A 408 15.86 22.30 -8.04
C ASP A 408 15.48 21.78 -6.65
N ASP A 409 14.74 20.67 -6.56
CA ASP A 409 14.25 20.07 -5.33
C ASP A 409 14.17 18.53 -5.44
N PRO A 410 15.24 17.79 -5.08
CA PRO A 410 15.28 16.33 -5.22
C PRO A 410 14.21 15.56 -4.43
N GLU A 411 13.54 16.22 -3.46
CA GLU A 411 12.42 15.63 -2.72
C GLU A 411 11.10 15.67 -3.51
N VAL A 412 11.07 16.37 -4.65
CA VAL A 412 9.92 16.47 -5.55
C VAL A 412 10.08 15.50 -6.71
N MET A 413 9.04 14.70 -6.95
CA MET A 413 8.93 13.88 -8.14
C MET A 413 8.19 14.63 -9.24
N LEU A 414 8.75 14.56 -10.45
CA LEU A 414 8.16 15.04 -11.68
C LEU A 414 7.82 13.85 -12.59
N PHE A 415 6.72 13.95 -13.31
CA PHE A 415 6.38 13.02 -14.39
C PHE A 415 5.55 13.74 -15.45
N ASP A 416 5.46 13.13 -16.63
CA ASP A 416 4.56 13.56 -17.68
C ASP A 416 3.36 12.61 -17.69
N PHE A 417 2.16 13.17 -17.62
CA PHE A 417 0.92 12.44 -17.79
C PHE A 417 0.47 12.55 -19.24
N VAL A 418 0.14 11.42 -19.85
CA VAL A 418 -0.40 11.35 -21.20
C VAL A 418 -1.78 10.71 -21.10
N GLU A 419 -2.83 11.47 -21.45
CA GLU A 419 -4.22 10.99 -21.36
C GLU A 419 -4.48 9.82 -22.32
N ASP A 420 -3.97 9.93 -23.56
CA ASP A 420 -4.04 8.89 -24.58
C ASP A 420 -2.66 8.66 -25.19
N PHE A 421 -1.99 7.62 -24.73
CA PHE A 421 -0.63 7.26 -25.14
C PHE A 421 -0.51 6.99 -26.65
N ARG A 422 -1.60 6.66 -27.33
CA ARG A 422 -1.60 6.45 -28.80
C ARG A 422 -1.33 7.73 -29.57
N THR A 423 -1.61 8.89 -28.98
CA THR A 423 -1.40 10.20 -29.63
C THR A 423 0.06 10.64 -29.63
N ARG A 424 0.89 10.06 -28.75
CA ARG A 424 2.32 10.37 -28.63
C ARG A 424 3.10 9.23 -27.96
N PRO A 425 3.21 8.05 -28.60
CA PRO A 425 3.87 6.91 -27.98
C PRO A 425 5.39 7.08 -27.94
N ILE A 426 5.95 7.17 -26.74
CA ILE A 426 7.40 7.18 -26.50
C ILE A 426 7.79 6.03 -25.58
N ILE A 427 8.56 5.08 -26.11
CA ILE A 427 9.00 3.86 -25.42
C ILE A 427 10.41 4.08 -24.86
N ARG A 428 10.54 4.10 -23.53
CA ARG A 428 11.81 4.22 -22.77
C ARG A 428 12.11 2.98 -21.92
N GLU A 429 11.11 2.16 -21.69
CA GLU A 429 11.23 0.85 -21.04
C GLU A 429 10.80 -0.26 -21.99
N ASP A 430 11.30 -1.47 -21.76
CA ASP A 430 10.89 -2.66 -22.49
C ASP A 430 9.36 -2.78 -22.46
N SER A 431 8.79 -2.73 -23.66
CA SER A 431 7.35 -2.65 -23.87
C SER A 431 6.93 -3.72 -24.86
N TRP A 432 5.67 -4.11 -24.79
CA TRP A 432 5.08 -4.99 -25.78
C TRP A 432 3.78 -4.41 -26.31
N MET A 433 3.61 -4.58 -27.61
CA MET A 433 2.34 -4.42 -28.30
C MET A 433 1.78 -5.82 -28.54
N ALA A 434 0.88 -6.26 -27.67
CA ALA A 434 0.24 -7.56 -27.71
C ALA A 434 -1.23 -7.45 -28.08
N ALA A 435 -2.06 -8.41 -27.68
CA ALA A 435 -3.43 -8.54 -28.14
C ALA A 435 -4.29 -7.29 -27.85
N GLU A 436 -3.88 -6.47 -26.88
CA GLU A 436 -4.47 -5.20 -26.50
C GLU A 436 -4.35 -4.13 -27.61
N SER A 437 -3.28 -4.18 -28.40
CA SER A 437 -3.05 -3.32 -29.56
C SER A 437 -3.46 -3.97 -30.89
N ALA A 438 -4.07 -5.16 -30.86
CA ALA A 438 -4.44 -5.86 -32.08
C ALA A 438 -5.44 -5.06 -32.91
N ASN A 439 -5.19 -4.99 -34.22
CA ASN A 439 -6.01 -4.23 -35.18
C ASN A 439 -6.09 -2.72 -34.89
N GLN A 440 -5.22 -2.18 -34.03
CA GLN A 440 -5.12 -0.75 -33.83
C GLN A 440 -4.25 -0.13 -34.93
N GLU A 441 -4.65 1.05 -35.37
CA GLU A 441 -3.85 1.91 -36.23
C GLU A 441 -3.29 3.06 -35.40
N ILE A 442 -1.96 3.20 -35.40
CA ILE A 442 -1.27 4.31 -34.75
C ILE A 442 -0.77 5.26 -35.85
N ASP A 443 -1.46 6.39 -36.02
CA ASP A 443 -1.09 7.48 -36.95
C ASP A 443 -0.19 8.54 -36.28
N ALA A 444 0.14 8.36 -35.01
CA ALA A 444 1.05 9.26 -34.29
C ALA A 444 2.52 8.91 -34.52
N PRO A 445 3.45 9.88 -34.38
CA PRO A 445 4.86 9.58 -34.29
C PRO A 445 5.18 8.66 -33.10
N LEU A 446 5.78 7.51 -33.37
CA LEU A 446 6.26 6.54 -32.38
C LEU A 446 7.77 6.61 -32.26
N VAL A 447 8.26 6.74 -31.03
CA VAL A 447 9.71 6.78 -30.72
C VAL A 447 10.06 5.64 -29.78
N ILE A 448 11.10 4.88 -30.12
CA ILE A 448 11.70 3.87 -29.23
C ILE A 448 13.11 4.36 -28.90
N THR A 449 13.36 4.58 -27.61
CA THR A 449 14.56 5.30 -27.14
C THR A 449 15.13 4.69 -25.88
N ASP A 450 16.20 5.30 -25.37
CA ASP A 450 16.90 4.90 -24.13
C ASP A 450 17.29 3.42 -24.10
N GLY A 451 17.61 2.83 -25.26
CA GLY A 451 17.96 1.42 -25.36
C GLY A 451 16.82 0.43 -25.13
N ALA A 452 15.57 0.91 -25.10
CA ALA A 452 14.39 0.07 -24.88
C ALA A 452 14.10 -0.86 -26.05
N THR A 453 13.41 -1.95 -25.76
CA THR A 453 12.84 -2.86 -26.76
C THR A 453 11.34 -2.69 -26.88
N LEU A 454 10.83 -2.41 -28.08
CA LEU A 454 9.41 -2.56 -28.40
C LEU A 454 9.19 -3.91 -29.10
N THR A 455 8.48 -4.82 -28.43
CA THR A 455 8.11 -6.13 -29.00
C THR A 455 6.69 -6.11 -29.55
N VAL A 456 6.55 -6.22 -30.88
CA VAL A 456 5.27 -6.43 -31.57
C VAL A 456 4.98 -7.94 -31.57
N SER A 457 3.93 -8.35 -30.86
CA SER A 457 3.54 -9.76 -30.70
C SER A 457 2.18 -10.11 -31.33
N THR A 458 1.53 -9.14 -31.97
CA THR A 458 0.25 -9.31 -32.67
C THR A 458 0.27 -8.65 -34.06
N GLU A 459 -0.89 -8.52 -34.70
CA GLU A 459 -1.06 -7.66 -35.87
C GLU A 459 -1.22 -6.19 -35.46
N LEU A 460 -0.33 -5.34 -35.96
CA LEU A 460 -0.27 -3.91 -35.68
C LEU A 460 -0.10 -3.12 -36.97
N THR A 461 -0.82 -2.00 -37.10
CA THR A 461 -0.62 -1.04 -38.17
C THR A 461 -0.08 0.27 -37.61
N LEU A 462 1.06 0.70 -38.12
CA LEU A 462 1.63 2.03 -37.86
C LEU A 462 1.50 2.82 -39.16
N ASP A 463 0.76 3.92 -39.16
CA ASP A 463 0.64 4.84 -40.32
C ASP A 463 1.40 6.17 -40.11
N GLY A 464 1.99 6.36 -38.92
CA GLY A 464 2.82 7.51 -38.57
C GLY A 464 4.33 7.30 -38.78
N ARG A 465 5.12 8.28 -38.31
CA ARG A 465 6.59 8.18 -38.28
C ARG A 465 7.04 7.29 -37.12
N VAL A 466 7.82 6.26 -37.40
CA VAL A 466 8.47 5.40 -36.41
C VAL A 466 9.96 5.73 -36.38
N ARG A 467 10.49 6.03 -35.20
CA ARG A 467 11.93 6.27 -34.98
C ARG A 467 12.47 5.28 -33.94
N VAL A 468 13.57 4.62 -34.27
CA VAL A 468 14.31 3.76 -33.36
C VAL A 468 15.67 4.39 -33.12
N ASP A 469 15.89 4.88 -31.90
CA ASP A 469 17.09 5.60 -31.49
C ASP A 469 18.28 4.63 -31.26
N PRO A 470 19.51 5.15 -31.14
CA PRO A 470 20.70 4.32 -30.88
C PRO A 470 20.53 3.40 -29.68
N GLY A 471 20.89 2.12 -29.85
CA GLY A 471 20.78 1.08 -28.83
C GLY A 471 19.37 0.53 -28.61
N ALA A 472 18.33 1.15 -29.16
CA ALA A 472 16.95 0.67 -29.04
C ALA A 472 16.62 -0.41 -30.09
N VAL A 473 15.59 -1.22 -29.80
CA VAL A 473 15.21 -2.38 -30.61
C VAL A 473 13.73 -2.35 -30.95
N LEU A 474 13.39 -2.49 -32.24
CA LEU A 474 12.05 -2.84 -32.70
C LEU A 474 12.03 -4.32 -33.06
N HIS A 475 11.32 -5.15 -32.28
CA HIS A 475 11.25 -6.59 -32.47
C HIS A 475 9.85 -7.05 -32.91
N ILE A 476 9.75 -7.66 -34.08
CA ILE A 476 8.53 -8.30 -34.58
C ILE A 476 8.61 -9.80 -34.25
N SER A 477 7.86 -10.23 -33.24
CA SER A 477 7.85 -11.60 -32.75
C SER A 477 7.34 -12.61 -33.80
N ARG A 478 7.64 -13.89 -33.57
CA ARG A 478 7.09 -14.98 -34.40
C ARG A 478 5.56 -14.91 -34.39
N ASN A 479 4.96 -15.08 -35.58
CA ASN A 479 3.51 -14.99 -35.82
C ASN A 479 2.91 -13.57 -35.66
N ALA A 480 3.69 -12.56 -35.32
CA ALA A 480 3.24 -11.17 -35.36
C ALA A 480 3.32 -10.61 -36.79
N THR A 481 2.52 -9.58 -37.06
CA THR A 481 2.57 -8.83 -38.32
C THR A 481 2.65 -7.35 -38.01
N LEU A 482 3.72 -6.68 -38.47
CA LEU A 482 3.81 -5.24 -38.47
C LEU A 482 3.47 -4.72 -39.87
N ASN A 483 2.41 -3.93 -39.99
CA ASN A 483 2.03 -3.22 -41.20
C ASN A 483 2.52 -1.77 -41.09
N LEU A 484 3.47 -1.38 -41.94
CA LEU A 484 3.79 0.03 -42.18
C LEU A 484 2.88 0.52 -43.30
N GLY A 485 1.89 1.33 -42.96
CA GLY A 485 0.97 1.97 -43.89
C GLY A 485 1.66 2.90 -44.90
N PRO A 486 0.91 3.42 -45.89
CA PRO A 486 1.48 4.24 -46.97
C PRO A 486 2.11 5.55 -46.48
N ARG A 487 1.66 6.09 -45.34
CA ARG A 487 2.20 7.33 -44.76
C ARG A 487 3.38 7.08 -43.81
N SER A 488 3.65 5.83 -43.48
CA SER A 488 4.64 5.50 -42.47
C SER A 488 6.06 5.73 -42.95
N THR A 489 6.90 6.18 -42.04
CA THR A 489 8.35 6.20 -42.22
C THR A 489 8.99 5.53 -41.02
N LEU A 490 9.68 4.41 -41.23
CA LEU A 490 10.51 3.76 -40.21
C LEU A 490 11.96 4.21 -40.37
N SER A 491 12.45 5.06 -39.46
CA SER A 491 13.83 5.50 -39.38
C SER A 491 14.59 4.68 -38.33
N LEU A 492 15.70 4.07 -38.73
CA LEU A 492 16.61 3.38 -37.82
C LEU A 492 17.87 4.22 -37.67
N ASP A 493 18.12 4.75 -36.47
CA ASP A 493 19.32 5.54 -36.18
C ASP A 493 20.56 4.64 -36.03
N GLU A 494 21.75 5.25 -36.09
CA GLU A 494 23.02 4.53 -35.93
C GLU A 494 23.04 3.75 -34.60
N GLY A 495 23.36 2.45 -34.65
CA GLY A 495 23.36 1.58 -33.49
C GLY A 495 21.98 1.06 -33.04
N SER A 496 20.89 1.39 -33.75
CA SER A 496 19.57 0.78 -33.51
C SER A 496 19.40 -0.58 -34.18
N GLU A 497 18.45 -1.39 -33.72
CA GLU A 497 18.13 -2.70 -34.30
C GLU A 497 16.65 -2.84 -34.71
N LEU A 498 16.41 -3.34 -35.92
CA LEU A 498 15.13 -3.89 -36.35
C LEU A 498 15.24 -5.42 -36.44
N ARG A 499 14.55 -6.16 -35.57
CA ARG A 499 14.51 -7.62 -35.55
C ARG A 499 13.19 -8.16 -36.08
N ILE A 500 13.24 -9.04 -37.08
CA ILE A 500 12.07 -9.55 -37.81
C ILE A 500 12.02 -11.07 -37.71
N ASP A 501 11.30 -11.60 -36.72
CA ASP A 501 11.00 -13.03 -36.61
C ASP A 501 9.61 -13.39 -37.17
N GLY A 502 8.70 -12.41 -37.23
CA GLY A 502 7.36 -12.49 -37.83
C GLY A 502 7.29 -11.91 -39.25
N ARG A 503 6.22 -11.16 -39.55
CA ARG A 503 5.99 -10.55 -40.87
C ARG A 503 6.07 -9.04 -40.78
N LEU A 504 6.84 -8.41 -41.67
CA LEU A 504 6.87 -6.97 -41.88
C LEU A 504 6.28 -6.66 -43.26
N ASN A 505 5.12 -6.02 -43.31
CA ASN A 505 4.50 -5.52 -44.52
C ASN A 505 4.83 -4.04 -44.67
N VAL A 506 5.47 -3.66 -45.77
CA VAL A 506 5.93 -2.28 -46.01
C VAL A 506 5.15 -1.70 -47.18
N ALA A 507 4.23 -0.76 -46.90
CA ALA A 507 3.64 0.14 -47.89
C ALA A 507 4.27 1.55 -47.84
N GLY A 508 4.89 1.91 -46.71
CA GLY A 508 5.62 3.17 -46.51
C GLY A 508 7.12 3.07 -46.79
N VAL A 509 7.91 3.90 -46.10
CA VAL A 509 9.36 4.00 -46.29
C VAL A 509 10.11 3.43 -45.08
N VAL A 510 11.15 2.62 -45.31
CA VAL A 510 12.12 2.21 -44.28
C VAL A 510 13.46 2.85 -44.63
N THR A 511 14.01 3.65 -43.70
CA THR A 511 15.25 4.42 -43.87
C THR A 511 16.27 4.00 -42.82
N PRO A 512 17.07 2.95 -43.07
CA PRO A 512 18.19 2.61 -42.20
C PRO A 512 19.32 3.64 -42.36
N ARG A 513 19.87 4.15 -41.25
CA ARG A 513 21.11 4.93 -41.25
C ARG A 513 22.33 4.01 -41.17
N ALA A 514 23.48 4.52 -41.60
CA ALA A 514 24.74 3.80 -41.47
C ALA A 514 24.97 3.38 -40.01
N GLY A 515 25.33 2.11 -39.79
CA GLY A 515 25.52 1.55 -38.45
C GLY A 515 24.24 1.04 -37.75
N SER A 516 23.06 1.19 -38.35
CA SER A 516 21.85 0.46 -37.90
C SER A 516 21.89 -1.01 -38.35
N THR A 517 21.21 -1.90 -37.62
CA THR A 517 21.17 -3.34 -37.92
C THR A 517 19.75 -3.80 -38.23
N VAL A 518 19.58 -4.54 -39.33
CA VAL A 518 18.32 -5.23 -39.65
C VAL A 518 18.57 -6.74 -39.58
N VAL A 519 17.98 -7.39 -38.58
CA VAL A 519 18.10 -8.83 -38.35
C VAL A 519 16.84 -9.53 -38.79
N ARG A 520 16.95 -10.38 -39.82
CA ARG A 520 15.85 -11.25 -40.24
C ARG A 520 16.03 -12.64 -39.65
N GLY A 521 15.13 -13.03 -38.75
CA GLY A 521 15.09 -14.36 -38.18
C GLY A 521 14.72 -15.43 -39.20
N ARG A 522 14.93 -16.70 -38.84
CA ARG A 522 14.70 -17.87 -39.74
C ARG A 522 13.29 -17.92 -40.32
N THR A 523 12.30 -17.46 -39.56
CA THR A 523 10.88 -17.42 -39.96
C THR A 523 10.43 -16.05 -40.45
N GLY A 524 11.30 -15.04 -40.35
CA GLY A 524 10.99 -13.66 -40.70
C GLY A 524 10.63 -13.49 -42.18
N ARG A 525 9.63 -12.67 -42.47
CA ARG A 525 9.21 -12.31 -43.84
C ARG A 525 9.11 -10.79 -43.96
N VAL A 526 9.64 -10.24 -45.06
CA VAL A 526 9.47 -8.84 -45.43
C VAL A 526 8.77 -8.81 -46.76
N GLU A 527 7.65 -8.11 -46.83
CA GLU A 527 6.85 -7.99 -48.05
C GLU A 527 6.63 -6.51 -48.36
N ALA A 528 7.07 -6.07 -49.53
CA ALA A 528 6.75 -4.75 -50.04
C ALA A 528 5.38 -4.81 -50.72
N ARG A 529 4.41 -4.03 -50.25
CA ARG A 529 3.16 -3.80 -50.98
C ARG A 529 3.39 -2.64 -51.94
N ILE A 530 3.43 -2.95 -53.23
CA ILE A 530 3.38 -1.93 -54.28
C ILE A 530 1.93 -1.44 -54.32
N THR A 531 1.63 -0.36 -53.61
CA THR A 531 0.39 0.40 -53.79
C THR A 531 0.45 1.02 -55.18
N ARG A 532 -0.38 0.51 -56.10
CA ARG A 532 -0.58 1.09 -57.43
C ARG A 532 -1.49 2.30 -57.36
#